data_AF-A0A1B9DA65-F1
#
_entry.id   AF-A0A1B9DA65-F1
#
_cell.length_a   1.000
_cell.length_b   1.000
_cell.length_c   1.000
_cell.angle_alpha   90.00
_cell.angle_beta   90.00
_cell.angle_gamma   90.00
#
_symmetry.space_group_name_H-M   'P 1'
#
loop_
_entity.id
_entity.type
_entity.pdbx_description
1 polymer ?
#
loop_
_entity_poly.entity_id
_entity_poly.type
_entity_poly.pdbx_seq_one_letter_code
_entity_poly.pdbx_strand_id
1 'polypeptide(L)'
;MAGRGPAPKPAGRRARTNKDPVPSVVLEFRRAEAPELPSDVDWHPRTLAWWQMWQRSAQAETFTESDWSFLLDTALMHHAMWSKGQWTLAAEVRLRVAKFGATPEDRARLRMVFADADEKDEKRAAKRGESARARRGPLKAV
;
A
#
# COMPACT_ATOMS: atom_id res chain seq x y z
N MET A 1 -22.65 41.28 -20.64
CA MET A 1 -23.72 40.26 -20.51
C MET A 1 -23.14 38.92 -20.96
N ALA A 2 -22.77 38.04 -20.04
CA ALA A 2 -22.23 36.71 -20.34
C ALA A 2 -23.18 35.63 -19.78
N GLY A 3 -23.50 34.66 -20.64
CA GLY A 3 -24.61 33.72 -20.49
C GLY A 3 -24.49 32.75 -19.31
N ARG A 4 -25.63 32.48 -18.68
CA ARG A 4 -25.80 31.33 -17.78
C ARG A 4 -25.74 30.07 -18.64
N GLY A 5 -24.70 29.26 -18.44
CA GLY A 5 -24.61 27.92 -19.01
C GLY A 5 -25.79 27.03 -18.58
N PRO A 6 -25.89 25.81 -19.15
CA PRO A 6 -26.99 24.90 -18.88
C PRO A 6 -27.25 24.71 -17.39
N ALA A 7 -28.53 24.70 -16.99
CA ALA A 7 -28.93 24.59 -15.60
C ALA A 7 -28.35 23.32 -14.94
N PRO A 8 -27.85 23.40 -13.70
CA PRO A 8 -27.31 22.24 -13.00
C PRO A 8 -28.33 21.11 -12.93
N LYS A 9 -27.87 19.88 -13.19
CA LYS A 9 -28.73 18.69 -13.15
C LYS A 9 -29.49 18.60 -11.81
N PRO A 10 -30.78 18.24 -11.80
CA PRO A 10 -31.58 18.16 -10.57
C PRO A 10 -30.95 17.19 -9.58
N ALA A 11 -31.05 17.49 -8.27
CA ALA A 11 -30.29 16.83 -7.20
C ALA A 11 -30.37 15.30 -7.24
N GLY A 12 -31.55 14.73 -7.53
CA GLY A 12 -31.76 13.27 -7.63
C GLY A 12 -31.27 12.61 -8.92
N ARG A 13 -30.87 13.38 -9.95
CA ARG A 13 -30.28 12.85 -11.20
C ARG A 13 -28.80 13.18 -11.35
N ARG A 14 -28.21 13.88 -10.38
CA ARG A 14 -26.75 14.05 -10.29
C ARG A 14 -26.16 12.66 -10.05
N ALA A 15 -25.34 12.18 -10.98
CA ALA A 15 -24.48 11.04 -10.66
C ALA A 15 -23.65 11.48 -9.46
N ARG A 16 -23.80 10.80 -8.32
CA ARG A 16 -22.96 11.08 -7.16
C ARG A 16 -21.57 10.61 -7.58
N THR A 17 -20.68 11.55 -7.89
CA THR A 17 -19.31 11.31 -8.36
C THR A 17 -18.53 10.33 -7.47
N ASN A 18 -18.99 10.13 -6.24
CA ASN A 18 -18.35 9.31 -5.21
C ASN A 18 -19.05 7.97 -4.92
N LYS A 19 -19.94 7.49 -5.79
CA LYS A 19 -20.51 6.14 -5.65
C LYS A 19 -19.75 5.24 -6.61
N ASP A 20 -18.80 4.45 -6.08
CA ASP A 20 -18.17 3.38 -6.85
C ASP A 20 -19.27 2.40 -7.29
N PRO A 21 -19.56 2.28 -8.59
CA PRO A 21 -20.64 1.43 -9.08
C PRO A 21 -20.21 -0.04 -9.20
N VAL A 22 -18.95 -0.35 -8.94
CA VAL A 22 -18.40 -1.69 -9.11
C VAL A 22 -18.64 -2.50 -7.82
N PRO A 23 -19.35 -3.63 -7.88
CA PRO A 23 -19.48 -4.52 -6.73
C PRO A 23 -18.10 -5.05 -6.35
N SER A 24 -17.74 -4.93 -5.06
CA SER A 24 -16.50 -5.50 -4.54
C SER A 24 -16.66 -7.02 -4.37
N VAL A 25 -15.65 -7.76 -4.83
CA VAL A 25 -15.52 -9.18 -4.50
C VAL A 25 -14.82 -9.29 -3.16
N VAL A 26 -15.46 -9.93 -2.18
CA VAL A 26 -14.87 -10.19 -0.88
C VAL A 26 -14.13 -11.52 -0.96
N LEU A 27 -12.81 -11.49 -0.76
CA LEU A 27 -11.97 -12.68 -0.69
C LEU A 27 -11.68 -13.02 0.78
N GLU A 28 -11.64 -14.31 1.11
CA GLU A 28 -11.19 -14.77 2.41
C GLU A 28 -9.67 -14.57 2.52
N PHE A 29 -9.22 -13.86 3.55
CA PHE A 29 -7.80 -13.71 3.81
C PHE A 29 -7.24 -14.97 4.45
N ARG A 30 -6.26 -15.59 3.79
CA ARG A 30 -5.44 -16.67 4.36
C ARG A 30 -3.98 -16.28 4.29
N ARG A 31 -3.41 -15.99 5.46
CA ARG A 31 -1.98 -15.77 5.59
C ARG A 31 -1.22 -17.03 5.16
N ALA A 32 -0.17 -16.84 4.39
CA ALA A 32 0.76 -17.90 4.02
C ALA A 32 2.12 -17.69 4.69
N GLU A 33 2.75 -18.78 5.11
CA GLU A 33 4.14 -18.76 5.57
C GLU A 33 5.09 -18.52 4.39
N ALA A 34 6.21 -17.87 4.67
CA ALA A 34 7.19 -17.61 3.63
C ALA A 34 7.85 -18.92 3.19
N PRO A 35 7.88 -19.24 1.88
CA PRO A 35 8.53 -20.44 1.42
C PRO A 35 10.06 -20.32 1.59
N GLU A 36 10.71 -21.46 1.73
CA GLU A 36 12.15 -21.55 1.57
C GLU A 36 12.52 -21.31 0.11
N LEU A 37 13.69 -20.72 -0.12
CA LEU A 37 14.21 -20.61 -1.47
C LEU A 37 14.59 -22.00 -1.99
N PRO A 38 14.30 -22.31 -3.28
CA PRO A 38 14.69 -23.57 -3.90
C PRO A 38 16.17 -23.89 -3.72
N SER A 39 16.46 -25.10 -3.24
CA SER A 39 17.82 -25.55 -2.90
C SER A 39 18.66 -25.94 -4.13
N ASP A 40 18.04 -26.08 -5.30
CA ASP A 40 18.66 -26.40 -6.58
C ASP A 40 19.30 -25.18 -7.27
N VAL A 41 19.12 -23.98 -6.71
CA VAL A 41 19.71 -22.74 -7.20
C VAL A 41 20.83 -22.27 -6.26
N ASP A 42 22.00 -21.98 -6.82
CA ASP A 42 23.11 -21.35 -6.08
C ASP A 42 22.85 -19.85 -5.91
N TRP A 43 22.06 -19.49 -4.89
CA TRP A 43 21.61 -18.13 -4.67
C TRP A 43 22.74 -17.18 -4.30
N HIS A 44 22.90 -16.13 -5.11
CA HIS A 44 23.77 -15.01 -4.79
C HIS A 44 23.50 -14.46 -3.36
N PRO A 45 24.54 -14.19 -2.54
CA PRO A 45 24.37 -13.78 -1.14
C PRO A 45 23.47 -12.56 -0.92
N ARG A 46 23.50 -11.60 -1.87
CA ARG A 46 22.61 -10.43 -1.83
C ARG A 46 21.13 -10.80 -1.96
N THR A 47 20.80 -11.82 -2.74
CA THR A 47 19.41 -12.29 -2.86
C THR A 47 18.96 -13.03 -1.62
N LEU A 48 19.83 -13.85 -1.01
CA LEU A 48 19.52 -14.51 0.27
C LEU A 48 19.20 -13.47 1.36
N ALA A 49 20.06 -12.46 1.52
CA ALA A 49 19.84 -11.39 2.48
C ALA A 49 18.56 -10.60 2.20
N TRP A 50 18.27 -10.34 0.92
CA TRP A 50 17.06 -9.65 0.47
C TRP A 50 15.80 -10.48 0.74
N TRP A 51 15.82 -11.79 0.50
CA TRP A 51 14.71 -12.69 0.79
C TRP A 51 14.40 -12.73 2.29
N GLN A 52 15.43 -12.91 3.11
CA GLN A 52 15.30 -12.90 4.56
C GLN A 52 14.77 -11.57 5.11
N MET A 53 15.10 -10.44 4.47
CA MET A 53 14.52 -9.14 4.81
C MET A 53 13.00 -9.13 4.58
N TRP A 54 12.51 -9.68 3.46
CA TRP A 54 11.08 -9.80 3.21
C TRP A 54 10.40 -10.74 4.20
N GLN A 55 11.00 -11.88 4.52
CA GLN A 55 10.47 -12.82 5.50
C GLN A 55 10.25 -12.18 6.87
N ARG A 56 11.14 -11.27 7.28
CA ARG A 56 11.04 -10.53 8.56
C ARG A 56 10.27 -9.23 8.49
N SER A 57 9.80 -8.84 7.31
CA SER A 57 9.13 -7.55 7.12
C SER A 57 7.73 -7.57 7.75
N ALA A 58 7.27 -6.43 8.28
CA ALA A 58 5.91 -6.33 8.83
C ALA A 58 4.85 -6.62 7.75
N GLN A 59 5.15 -6.32 6.48
CA GLN A 59 4.28 -6.63 5.35
C GLN A 59 4.03 -8.14 5.18
N ALA A 60 4.97 -9.00 5.59
CA ALA A 60 4.82 -10.45 5.49
C ALA A 60 3.65 -11.00 6.34
N GLU A 61 3.16 -10.25 7.33
CA GLU A 61 1.98 -10.64 8.12
C GLU A 61 0.70 -10.66 7.29
N THR A 62 0.65 -9.89 6.20
CA THR A 62 -0.51 -9.79 5.30
C THR A 62 -0.33 -10.52 3.99
N PHE A 63 0.76 -11.28 3.81
CA PHE A 63 1.02 -12.00 2.57
C PHE A 63 0.25 -13.31 2.48
N THR A 64 -0.29 -13.54 1.29
CA THR A 64 -0.92 -14.78 0.85
C THR A 64 0.05 -15.58 -0.02
N GLU A 65 -0.35 -16.80 -0.40
CA GLU A 65 0.47 -17.67 -1.25
C GLU A 65 0.86 -17.01 -2.58
N SER A 66 -0.07 -16.26 -3.20
CA SER A 66 0.20 -15.55 -4.45
C SER A 66 1.25 -14.45 -4.29
N ASP A 67 1.29 -13.79 -3.13
CA ASP A 67 2.28 -12.74 -2.85
C ASP A 67 3.68 -13.34 -2.73
N TRP A 68 3.80 -14.46 -2.01
CA TRP A 68 5.06 -15.20 -1.89
C TRP A 68 5.53 -15.77 -3.22
N SER A 69 4.62 -16.35 -4.01
CA SER A 69 4.95 -16.83 -5.37
C SER A 69 5.48 -15.69 -6.24
N PHE A 70 4.85 -14.51 -6.19
CA PHE A 70 5.29 -13.36 -6.95
C PHE A 70 6.66 -12.82 -6.49
N LEU A 71 6.91 -12.82 -5.17
CA LEU A 71 8.20 -12.45 -4.62
C LEU A 71 9.28 -13.47 -4.97
N LEU A 72 8.97 -14.77 -5.04
CA LEU A 72 9.91 -15.81 -5.44
C LEU A 72 10.38 -15.60 -6.89
N ASP A 73 9.46 -15.33 -7.82
CA ASP A 73 9.80 -14.94 -9.20
C ASP A 73 10.68 -13.69 -9.23
N THR A 74 10.38 -12.73 -8.37
CA THR A 74 11.19 -11.51 -8.22
C THR A 74 12.58 -11.81 -7.65
N ALA A 75 12.71 -12.81 -6.77
CA ALA A 75 13.98 -13.27 -6.23
C ALA A 75 14.88 -13.82 -7.33
N LEU A 76 14.33 -14.60 -8.28
CA LEU A 76 15.07 -15.09 -9.45
C LEU A 76 15.62 -13.94 -10.30
N MET A 77 14.83 -12.90 -10.54
CA MET A 77 15.29 -11.71 -11.27
C MET A 77 16.38 -10.95 -10.50
N HIS A 78 16.19 -10.75 -9.19
CA HIS A 78 17.18 -10.12 -8.33
C HIS A 78 18.48 -10.93 -8.29
N HIS A 79 18.38 -12.26 -8.25
CA HIS A 79 19.52 -13.16 -8.35
C HIS A 79 20.26 -13.01 -9.68
N ALA A 80 19.56 -13.04 -10.82
CA ALA A 80 20.18 -12.85 -12.13
C ALA A 80 20.85 -11.47 -12.27
N MET A 81 20.23 -10.42 -11.72
CA MET A 81 20.80 -9.07 -11.68
C MET A 81 22.16 -9.05 -10.99
N TRP A 82 22.29 -9.68 -9.82
CA TRP A 82 23.55 -9.68 -9.06
C TRP A 82 24.56 -10.72 -9.55
N SER A 83 24.14 -11.94 -9.82
CA SER A 83 25.04 -13.05 -10.21
C SER A 83 25.60 -12.88 -11.62
N LYS A 84 24.77 -12.38 -12.55
CA LYS A 84 25.12 -12.25 -13.98
C LYS A 84 25.34 -10.80 -14.42
N GLY A 85 25.24 -9.83 -13.49
CA GLY A 85 25.37 -8.40 -13.81
C GLY A 85 24.28 -7.87 -14.75
N GLN A 86 23.08 -8.48 -14.76
CA GLN A 86 21.97 -8.09 -15.62
C GLN A 86 21.21 -6.89 -15.06
N TRP A 87 21.85 -5.72 -15.07
CA TRP A 87 21.30 -4.49 -14.49
C TRP A 87 20.03 -3.98 -15.17
N THR A 88 19.73 -4.44 -16.39
CA THR A 88 18.46 -4.17 -17.06
C THR A 88 17.25 -4.67 -16.27
N LEU A 89 17.42 -5.72 -15.45
CA LEU A 89 16.38 -6.23 -14.57
C LEU A 89 16.09 -5.32 -13.37
N ALA A 90 16.97 -4.37 -13.04
CA ALA A 90 16.82 -3.51 -11.87
C ALA A 90 15.52 -2.69 -11.90
N ALA A 91 15.15 -2.18 -13.08
CA ALA A 91 13.92 -1.42 -13.25
C ALA A 91 12.68 -2.28 -12.96
N GLU A 92 12.68 -3.53 -13.44
CA GLU A 92 11.59 -4.46 -13.26
C GLU A 92 11.50 -4.96 -11.80
N VAL A 93 12.63 -5.33 -11.19
CA VAL A 93 12.69 -5.66 -9.76
C VAL A 93 12.12 -4.51 -8.93
N ARG A 94 12.52 -3.27 -9.22
CA ARG A 94 11.99 -2.07 -8.53
C ARG A 94 10.47 -1.97 -8.65
N LEU A 95 9.90 -2.15 -9.83
CA LEU A 95 8.44 -2.07 -10.06
C LEU A 95 7.69 -3.20 -9.37
N ARG A 96 8.26 -4.41 -9.32
CA ARG A 96 7.68 -5.56 -8.64
C ARG A 96 7.64 -5.37 -7.13
N VAL A 97 8.77 -4.98 -6.51
CA VAL A 97 8.86 -4.77 -5.06
C VAL A 97 8.06 -3.55 -4.58
N ALA A 98 7.86 -2.56 -5.45
CA ALA A 98 7.02 -1.41 -5.18
C ALA A 98 5.55 -1.77 -4.89
N LYS A 99 5.06 -2.91 -5.42
CA LYS A 99 3.71 -3.41 -5.12
C LYS A 99 3.52 -3.80 -3.66
N PHE A 100 4.62 -4.09 -2.96
CA PHE A 100 4.65 -4.55 -1.57
C PHE A 100 5.18 -3.48 -0.60
N GLY A 101 5.34 -2.23 -1.03
CA GLY A 101 5.80 -1.16 -0.13
C GLY A 101 7.28 -1.27 0.23
N ALA A 102 8.13 -1.68 -0.72
CA ALA A 102 9.57 -1.81 -0.47
C ALA A 102 10.23 -0.49 -0.03
N THR A 103 9.85 0.63 -0.66
CA THR A 103 10.37 1.95 -0.35
C THR A 103 9.41 2.77 0.52
N PRO A 104 9.89 3.82 1.23
CA PRO A 104 9.00 4.74 1.94
C PRO A 104 7.96 5.40 1.02
N GLU A 105 8.35 5.74 -0.22
CA GLU A 105 7.44 6.28 -1.22
C GLU A 105 6.33 5.29 -1.56
N ASP A 106 6.68 4.01 -1.77
CA ASP A 106 5.70 2.96 -2.03
C ASP A 106 4.75 2.73 -0.87
N ARG A 107 5.27 2.73 0.38
CA ARG A 107 4.42 2.61 1.57
C ARG A 107 3.45 3.77 1.69
N ALA A 108 3.93 5.00 1.46
CA ALA A 108 3.07 6.18 1.45
C ALA A 108 1.99 6.09 0.35
N ARG A 109 2.37 5.65 -0.86
CA ARG A 109 1.45 5.43 -2.00
C ARG A 109 0.39 4.37 -1.68
N LEU A 110 0.78 3.30 -1.01
CA LEU A 110 -0.12 2.22 -0.58
C LEU A 110 -0.86 2.52 0.72
N ARG A 111 -0.60 3.68 1.35
CA ARG A 111 -1.15 4.09 2.65
C ARG A 111 -0.90 3.06 3.76
N MET A 112 0.26 2.43 3.71
CA MET A 112 0.72 1.52 4.77
C MET A 112 1.20 2.37 5.95
N VAL A 113 0.65 2.11 7.13
CA VAL A 113 1.06 2.74 8.38
C VAL A 113 1.52 1.66 9.35
N PHE A 114 2.56 1.96 10.13
CA PHE A 114 3.02 1.07 11.18
C PHE A 114 2.12 1.27 12.41
N ALA A 115 1.69 0.18 13.05
CA ALA A 115 0.77 0.23 14.19
C ALA A 115 1.24 1.18 15.31
N ASP A 116 2.54 1.23 15.59
CA ASP A 116 3.13 2.17 16.57
C ASP A 116 2.94 3.65 16.22
N ALA A 117 2.85 3.97 14.92
CA ALA A 117 2.62 5.33 14.44
C ALA A 117 1.14 5.71 14.57
N ASP A 118 0.23 4.80 14.23
CA ASP A 118 -1.21 5.00 14.39
C ASP A 118 -1.57 5.21 15.86
N GLU A 119 -1.08 4.35 16.77
CA GLU A 119 -1.33 4.52 18.20
C GLU A 119 -0.81 5.86 18.76
N LYS A 120 0.38 6.30 18.30
CA LYS A 120 0.97 7.56 18.74
C LYS A 120 0.19 8.77 18.22
N ASP A 121 -0.28 8.72 16.98
CA ASP A 121 -1.09 9.78 16.39
C ASP A 121 -2.50 9.82 17.00
N GLU A 122 -3.13 8.68 17.29
CA GLU A 122 -4.39 8.61 18.05
C GLU A 122 -4.21 9.19 19.46
N LYS A 123 -3.16 8.79 20.19
CA LYS A 123 -2.84 9.34 21.51
C LYS A 123 -2.56 10.85 21.44
N ARG A 124 -1.95 11.34 20.36
CA ARG A 124 -1.67 12.78 20.15
C ARG A 124 -2.92 13.56 19.77
N ALA A 125 -3.81 12.99 18.97
CA ALA A 125 -5.12 13.56 18.64
C ALA A 125 -6.02 13.64 19.87
N ALA A 126 -6.06 12.58 20.69
CA ALA A 126 -6.76 12.56 21.97
C ALA A 126 -6.21 13.63 22.95
N LYS A 127 -4.88 13.82 22.99
CA LYS A 127 -4.25 14.89 23.78
C LYS A 127 -4.47 16.30 23.25
N ARG A 128 -4.77 16.47 21.96
CA ARG A 128 -4.96 17.80 21.36
C ARG A 128 -6.30 18.47 21.71
N GLY A 129 -7.21 17.75 22.37
CA GLY A 129 -8.47 18.32 22.88
C GLY A 129 -9.39 18.85 21.78
N GLU A 130 -10.58 19.32 22.19
CA GLU A 130 -11.65 19.76 21.29
C GLU A 130 -11.16 20.70 20.18
N SER A 131 -11.46 20.30 18.94
CA SER A 131 -11.13 21.07 17.73
C SER A 131 -11.61 22.52 17.87
N ALA A 132 -10.92 23.47 17.22
CA ALA A 132 -11.32 24.88 17.23
C ALA A 132 -12.79 25.12 16.79
N ARG A 133 -13.38 24.17 16.06
CA ARG A 133 -14.80 24.15 15.71
C ARG A 133 -15.73 23.85 16.88
N ALA A 134 -15.34 22.98 17.81
CA ALA A 134 -16.12 22.69 19.02
C ALA A 134 -16.08 23.87 20.00
N ARG A 135 -14.97 24.61 20.03
CA ARG A 135 -14.83 25.84 20.85
C ARG A 135 -15.68 27.02 20.37
N ARG A 136 -16.11 27.05 19.11
CA ARG A 136 -17.10 28.01 18.61
C ARG A 136 -18.47 27.35 18.69
N GLY A 137 -19.15 27.51 19.82
CA GLY A 137 -20.56 27.12 19.96
C GLY A 137 -21.45 27.75 18.88
N PRO A 138 -22.70 27.26 18.70
CA PRO A 138 -23.58 27.73 17.64
C PRO A 138 -23.88 29.22 17.83
N LEU A 139 -23.35 30.06 16.93
CA LEU A 139 -23.69 31.48 16.87
C LEU A 139 -25.17 31.59 16.49
N LYS A 140 -26.03 31.93 17.45
CA LYS A 140 -27.39 32.37 17.18
C LYS A 140 -27.33 33.83 16.75
N ALA A 141 -27.75 34.11 15.52
CA ALA A 141 -28.05 35.46 15.08
C ALA A 141 -29.29 35.96 15.83
N VAL A 142 -29.19 37.17 16.39
CA VAL A 142 -30.28 37.93 17.01
C VAL A 142 -30.91 38.83 15.95
#